data_AF-A0A4U0TQ02-F1
#
_entry.id   AF-A0A4U0TQ02-F1
#
_cell.length_a   1.000
_cell.length_b   1.000
_cell.length_c   1.000
_cell.angle_alpha   90.00
_cell.angle_beta   90.00
_cell.angle_gamma   90.00
#
_symmetry.space_group_name_H-M   'P 1'
#
loop_
_entity.id
_entity.type
_entity.pdbx_description
1 polymer ?
#
loop_
_entity_poly.entity_id
_entity_poly.type
_entity_poly.pdbx_seq_one_letter_code
_entity_poly.pdbx_strand_id
1 'polypeptide(L)'
;GKQRIIVATSALGMGVDIADIRVIIHVDRPRTLLDYAQESGRAGRDGARSEAIAMVDDGEGGWRDNEQTEKDRRLVGKYMRGKDGSAVCRRIVLDEYLDARRVRVGCEEGEELCDVCGGIVGVEDNEATGEERVEEGAEAEK
;
A
#
# COMPACT_ATOMS: atom_id res chain seq x y z
N GLY A 1 -25.06 -1.88 7.38
CA GLY A 1 -25.46 -1.62 8.79
C GLY A 1 -25.44 -0.13 9.08
N LYS A 2 -25.89 0.32 10.26
CA LYS A 2 -25.82 1.75 10.67
C LYS A 2 -24.39 2.22 10.94
N GLN A 3 -23.51 1.32 11.38
CA GLN A 3 -22.07 1.54 11.52
C GLN A 3 -21.36 1.14 10.22
N ARG A 4 -20.53 2.06 9.70
CA ARG A 4 -19.76 1.89 8.45
C ARG A 4 -18.26 1.71 8.70
N ILE A 5 -17.81 1.87 9.94
CA ILE A 5 -16.39 1.88 10.33
C ILE A 5 -16.26 1.00 11.57
N ILE A 6 -15.23 0.16 11.56
CA ILE A 6 -14.79 -0.64 12.70
C ILE A 6 -13.34 -0.26 12.96
N VAL A 7 -13.00 0.05 14.21
CA VAL A 7 -11.61 0.28 14.63
C VAL A 7 -11.20 -0.90 15.50
N ALA A 8 -10.08 -1.51 15.14
CA ALA A 8 -9.62 -2.78 15.69
C ALA A 8 -8.11 -2.79 15.85
N THR A 9 -7.60 -3.55 16.82
CA THR A 9 -6.19 -3.96 16.89
C THR A 9 -6.06 -5.39 16.35
N SER A 10 -4.83 -5.86 16.13
CA SER A 10 -4.53 -7.21 15.65
C SER A 10 -5.14 -8.34 16.51
N ALA A 11 -5.51 -8.04 17.77
CA ALA A 11 -6.20 -8.97 18.68
C ALA A 11 -7.65 -9.32 18.25
N LEU A 12 -8.23 -8.62 17.26
CA LEU A 12 -9.56 -8.92 16.72
C LEU A 12 -9.57 -9.96 15.59
N GLY A 13 -8.45 -10.68 15.38
CA GLY A 13 -8.26 -11.62 14.27
C GLY A 13 -9.22 -12.82 14.20
N MET A 14 -9.92 -13.17 15.28
CA MET A 14 -10.85 -14.31 15.29
C MET A 14 -12.30 -13.86 15.34
N GLY A 15 -12.98 -13.77 14.18
CA GLY A 15 -14.45 -13.70 14.12
C GLY A 15 -15.08 -12.59 13.29
N VAL A 16 -14.32 -11.62 12.76
CA VAL A 16 -14.87 -10.63 11.83
C VAL A 16 -14.83 -11.19 10.41
N ASP A 17 -15.98 -11.69 9.95
CA ASP A 17 -16.22 -12.13 8.57
C ASP A 17 -17.33 -11.27 7.95
N ILE A 18 -16.95 -10.13 7.40
CA ILE A 18 -17.84 -9.20 6.71
C ILE A 18 -17.40 -9.20 5.25
N ALA A 19 -18.25 -9.74 4.37
CA ALA A 19 -17.88 -9.97 2.97
C ALA A 19 -17.62 -8.66 2.19
N ASP A 20 -18.29 -7.58 2.58
CA ASP A 20 -18.35 -6.32 1.85
C ASP A 20 -17.44 -5.21 2.43
N ILE A 21 -16.31 -5.59 3.02
CA ILE A 21 -15.30 -4.61 3.46
C ILE A 21 -14.63 -3.97 2.23
N ARG A 22 -14.82 -2.66 2.07
CA ARG A 22 -14.28 -1.88 0.93
C ARG A 22 -12.90 -1.32 1.15
N VAL A 23 -12.57 -0.95 2.38
CA VAL A 23 -11.29 -0.33 2.71
C VAL A 23 -10.80 -0.88 4.03
N ILE A 24 -9.54 -1.28 4.07
CA ILE A 24 -8.81 -1.57 5.31
C ILE A 24 -7.68 -0.57 5.42
N ILE A 25 -7.61 0.12 6.56
CA ILE A 25 -6.57 1.11 6.84
C ILE A 25 -5.74 0.56 8.00
N HIS A 26 -4.48 0.24 7.73
CA HIS A 26 -3.49 -0.05 8.76
C HIS A 26 -2.90 1.30 9.20
N VAL A 27 -3.13 1.63 10.47
CA VAL A 27 -2.47 2.77 11.12
C VAL A 27 -1.17 2.21 11.70
N ASP A 28 -0.05 2.83 11.32
CA ASP A 28 1.31 2.38 11.61
C ASP A 28 1.81 1.21 10.76
N ARG A 29 3.12 0.95 10.91
CA ARG A 29 3.83 -0.12 10.20
C ARG A 29 3.33 -1.49 10.69
N PRO A 30 2.97 -2.41 9.79
CA PRO A 30 2.65 -3.79 10.16
C PRO A 30 3.80 -4.46 10.91
N ARG A 31 3.46 -5.31 11.86
CA ARG A 31 4.45 -6.07 12.64
C ARG A 31 5.13 -7.13 11.78
N THR A 32 4.36 -7.84 10.98
CA THR A 32 4.91 -8.80 10.02
C THR A 32 4.21 -8.63 8.68
N LEU A 33 4.84 -9.12 7.61
CA LEU A 33 4.19 -9.15 6.30
C LEU A 33 3.01 -10.13 6.28
N LEU A 34 3.06 -11.19 7.11
CA LEU A 34 1.96 -12.14 7.26
C LEU A 34 0.74 -11.49 7.91
N ASP A 35 0.95 -10.74 9.00
CA ASP A 35 -0.12 -9.99 9.69
C ASP A 35 -0.83 -9.08 8.68
N TYR A 36 -0.06 -8.27 7.96
CA TYR A 36 -0.61 -7.39 6.92
C TYR A 36 -1.39 -8.16 5.86
N ALA A 37 -0.86 -9.29 5.35
CA ALA A 37 -1.54 -10.08 4.33
C ALA A 37 -2.86 -10.69 4.85
N GLN A 38 -2.88 -11.19 6.09
CA GLN A 38 -4.08 -11.75 6.70
C GLN A 38 -5.13 -10.68 7.01
N GLU A 39 -4.70 -9.51 7.47
CA GLU A 39 -5.56 -8.38 7.80
C GLU A 39 -6.16 -7.76 6.53
N SER A 40 -5.31 -7.38 5.56
CA SER A 40 -5.74 -6.82 4.27
C SER A 40 -6.62 -7.79 3.45
N GLY A 41 -6.36 -9.10 3.54
CA GLY A 41 -7.16 -10.15 2.86
C GLY A 41 -8.59 -10.31 3.37
N ARG A 42 -9.04 -9.52 4.35
CA ARG A 42 -10.45 -9.44 4.75
C ARG A 42 -11.28 -8.55 3.83
N ALA A 43 -10.65 -7.65 3.08
CA ALA A 43 -11.35 -6.78 2.13
C ALA A 43 -11.82 -7.56 0.89
N GLY A 44 -12.91 -7.12 0.26
CA GLY A 44 -13.27 -7.60 -1.08
C GLY A 44 -13.67 -9.07 -1.19
N ARG A 45 -14.11 -9.72 -0.10
CA ARG A 45 -14.52 -11.14 -0.11
C ARG A 45 -15.77 -11.41 -0.95
N ASP A 46 -16.54 -10.37 -1.24
CA ASP A 46 -17.64 -10.38 -2.21
C ASP A 46 -17.18 -10.25 -3.69
N GLY A 47 -15.87 -10.15 -3.94
CA GLY A 47 -15.28 -10.00 -5.27
C GLY A 47 -15.35 -8.59 -5.85
N ALA A 48 -15.94 -7.63 -5.13
CA ALA A 48 -15.95 -6.24 -5.55
C ALA A 48 -14.62 -5.56 -5.19
N ARG A 49 -14.26 -4.52 -5.96
CA ARG A 49 -13.04 -3.74 -5.73
C ARG A 49 -12.95 -3.27 -4.27
N SER A 50 -11.75 -3.40 -3.71
CA SER A 50 -11.42 -2.95 -2.36
C SER A 50 -9.98 -2.49 -2.27
N GLU A 51 -9.67 -1.70 -1.26
CA GLU A 51 -8.34 -1.11 -1.05
C GLU A 51 -7.77 -1.48 0.32
N ALA A 52 -6.47 -1.75 0.35
CA ALA A 52 -5.70 -1.90 1.58
C ALA A 52 -4.67 -0.78 1.65
N ILE A 53 -4.86 0.14 2.60
CA ILE A 53 -4.04 1.33 2.79
C ILE A 53 -3.17 1.13 4.02
N ALA A 54 -1.89 1.44 3.92
CA ALA A 54 -0.98 1.51 5.05
C ALA A 54 -0.57 2.97 5.27
N MET A 55 -0.99 3.55 6.38
CA MET A 55 -0.57 4.88 6.80
C MET A 55 0.64 4.72 7.71
N VAL A 56 1.82 5.00 7.15
CA VAL A 56 3.09 4.87 7.86
C VAL A 56 3.71 6.24 8.05
N ASP A 57 4.09 6.54 9.28
CA ASP A 57 4.95 7.68 9.57
C ASP A 57 6.35 7.43 8.98
N ASP A 58 7.00 8.48 8.48
CA ASP A 58 8.37 8.44 7.96
C ASP A 58 9.41 8.44 9.10
N GLY A 59 9.00 8.91 10.29
CA GLY A 59 9.81 8.91 11.50
C GLY A 59 10.27 7.54 12.00
N GLU A 60 11.31 7.57 12.85
CA GLU A 60 11.76 6.41 13.64
C GLU A 60 10.81 6.06 14.80
N GLY A 61 9.77 6.88 15.01
CA GLY A 61 8.87 6.88 16.17
C GLY A 61 7.65 5.95 16.10
N GLY A 62 7.60 5.03 15.12
CA GLY A 62 6.55 4.02 15.09
C GLY A 62 6.59 3.10 16.32
N TRP A 63 5.47 2.48 16.67
CA TRP A 63 5.41 1.51 17.77
C TRP A 63 6.50 0.44 17.61
N ARG A 64 7.51 0.50 18.48
CA ARG A 64 8.57 -0.50 18.49
C ARG A 64 8.03 -1.75 19.17
N ASP A 65 7.68 -2.74 18.36
CA ASP A 65 7.45 -4.08 18.86
C ASP A 65 8.80 -4.78 19.05
N ASN A 66 9.19 -5.00 20.30
CA ASN A 66 10.44 -5.67 20.65
C ASN A 66 10.47 -7.14 20.22
N GLU A 67 9.32 -7.72 19.84
CA GLU A 67 9.20 -9.10 19.39
C GLU A 67 9.48 -9.29 17.89
N GLN A 68 9.54 -8.20 17.10
CA GLN A 68 9.84 -8.29 15.66
C GLN A 68 11.27 -8.75 15.40
N THR A 69 11.40 -9.84 14.63
CA THR A 69 12.70 -10.33 14.17
C THR A 69 13.31 -9.40 13.11
N GLU A 70 14.63 -9.47 12.94
CA GLU A 70 15.32 -8.73 11.86
C GLU A 70 14.77 -9.09 10.46
N LYS A 71 14.40 -10.36 10.27
CA LYS A 71 13.78 -10.85 9.03
C LYS A 71 12.44 -10.16 8.77
N ASP A 72 11.60 -10.02 9.79
CA ASP A 72 10.30 -9.37 9.66
C ASP A 72 10.47 -7.88 9.33
N ARG A 73 11.37 -7.19 10.04
CA ARG A 73 11.69 -5.78 9.76
C ARG A 73 12.18 -5.58 8.34
N ARG A 74 13.02 -6.49 7.84
CA ARG A 74 13.52 -6.45 6.47
C ARG A 74 12.41 -6.67 5.44
N LEU A 75 11.51 -7.62 5.67
CA LEU A 75 10.40 -7.92 4.77
C LEU A 75 9.36 -6.79 4.74
N VAL A 76 8.96 -6.28 5.90
CA VAL A 76 8.07 -5.12 6.01
C VAL A 76 8.73 -3.88 5.40
N GLY A 77 10.03 -3.67 5.64
CA GLY A 77 10.80 -2.60 5.02
C GLY A 77 10.79 -2.70 3.49
N LYS A 78 11.05 -3.89 2.94
CA LYS A 78 10.96 -4.17 1.49
C LYS A 78 9.57 -3.90 0.96
N TYR A 79 8.53 -4.33 1.68
CA TYR A 79 7.13 -4.12 1.29
C TYR A 79 6.74 -2.64 1.30
N MET A 80 7.19 -1.84 2.27
CA MET A 80 6.77 -0.44 2.44
C MET A 80 7.63 0.55 1.65
N ARG A 81 8.95 0.39 1.68
CA ARG A 81 9.92 1.34 1.09
C ARG A 81 10.61 0.82 -0.17
N GLY A 82 10.43 -0.45 -0.49
CA GLY A 82 11.15 -1.08 -1.59
C GLY A 82 12.56 -1.52 -1.20
N LYS A 83 13.44 -1.66 -2.19
CA LYS A 83 14.77 -2.25 -2.04
C LYS A 83 15.81 -1.33 -2.69
N ASP A 84 16.95 -1.16 -2.01
CA ASP A 84 18.09 -0.41 -2.54
C ASP A 84 17.73 1.03 -2.98
N GLY A 85 16.84 1.68 -2.22
CA GLY A 85 16.36 3.05 -2.51
C GLY A 85 15.30 3.15 -3.60
N SER A 86 14.91 2.04 -4.24
CA SER A 86 13.88 2.01 -5.28
C SER A 86 12.61 1.33 -4.77
N ALA A 87 11.47 1.97 -5.01
CA ALA A 87 10.17 1.37 -4.74
C ALA A 87 10.01 0.05 -5.54
N VAL A 88 9.43 -0.98 -4.91
CA VAL A 88 9.18 -2.28 -5.54
C VAL A 88 7.69 -2.55 -5.51
N CYS A 89 7.14 -3.05 -6.61
CA CYS A 89 5.74 -3.44 -6.70
C CYS A 89 5.32 -4.29 -5.48
N ARG A 90 4.24 -3.88 -4.81
CA ARG A 90 3.75 -4.52 -3.58
C ARG A 90 3.44 -6.01 -3.78
N ARG A 91 2.90 -6.37 -4.96
CA ARG A 91 2.59 -7.77 -5.32
C ARG A 91 3.83 -8.63 -5.54
N ILE A 92 4.95 -8.08 -6.02
CA ILE A 92 6.21 -8.85 -6.11
C ILE A 92 6.63 -9.32 -4.71
N VAL A 93 6.54 -8.42 -3.72
CA VAL A 93 6.95 -8.72 -2.35
C VAL A 93 6.02 -9.75 -1.70
N LEU A 94 4.70 -9.62 -1.92
CA LEU A 94 3.70 -10.56 -1.40
C LEU A 94 3.78 -11.94 -2.06
N ASP A 95 3.83 -12.02 -3.39
CA ASP A 95 3.93 -13.29 -4.13
C ASP A 95 5.23 -14.04 -3.79
N GLU A 96 6.35 -13.34 -3.63
CA GLU A 96 7.61 -13.96 -3.21
C GLU A 96 7.50 -14.53 -1.78
N TYR A 97 6.80 -13.83 -0.88
CA TYR A 97 6.69 -14.23 0.52
C TYR A 97 5.69 -15.37 0.74
N LEU A 98 4.50 -15.27 0.16
CA LEU A 98 3.40 -16.21 0.38
C LEU A 98 3.52 -17.45 -0.51
N ASP A 99 3.88 -17.26 -1.78
CA ASP A 99 3.85 -18.33 -2.80
C ASP A 99 5.23 -18.76 -3.28
N ALA A 100 6.29 -18.14 -2.76
CA ALA A 100 7.67 -18.32 -3.24
C ALA A 100 7.83 -18.04 -4.76
N ARG A 101 6.92 -17.26 -5.36
CA ARG A 101 6.93 -16.93 -6.79
C ARG A 101 7.89 -15.78 -7.05
N ARG A 102 9.00 -16.06 -7.73
CA ARG A 102 10.10 -15.10 -7.98
C ARG A 102 10.15 -14.53 -9.40
N VAL A 103 9.18 -14.89 -10.24
CA VAL A 103 9.13 -14.50 -11.66
C VAL A 103 8.26 -13.28 -11.93
N ARG A 104 7.51 -12.81 -10.93
CA ARG A 104 6.64 -11.63 -11.06
C ARG A 104 7.51 -10.37 -11.20
N VAL A 105 7.18 -9.53 -12.18
CA VAL A 105 7.88 -8.25 -12.46
C VAL A 105 7.04 -7.01 -12.19
N GLY A 106 5.76 -7.17 -11.83
CA GLY A 106 4.84 -6.08 -11.53
C GLY A 106 3.43 -6.57 -11.21
N CYS A 107 2.45 -5.67 -11.21
CA CYS A 107 1.04 -6.06 -11.29
C CYS A 107 0.78 -6.66 -12.69
N GLU A 108 -0.01 -7.73 -12.76
CA GLU A 108 -0.31 -8.48 -13.97
C GLU A 108 -1.63 -8.01 -14.61
N GLU A 109 -1.85 -8.37 -15.87
CA GLU A 109 -3.08 -8.02 -16.59
C GLU A 109 -4.33 -8.57 -15.86
N GLY A 110 -5.34 -7.72 -15.69
CA GLY A 110 -6.55 -8.05 -14.93
C GLY A 110 -6.47 -7.77 -13.43
N GLU A 111 -5.32 -7.32 -12.90
CA GLU A 111 -5.18 -6.90 -11.50
C GLU A 111 -5.37 -5.39 -11.32
N GLU A 112 -5.96 -4.99 -10.20
CA GLU A 112 -5.93 -3.60 -9.74
C GLU A 112 -4.49 -3.16 -9.45
N LEU A 113 -4.05 -1.99 -9.89
CA LEU A 113 -2.67 -1.54 -9.67
C LEU A 113 -2.38 -1.24 -8.19
N CYS A 114 -1.17 -1.60 -7.73
CA CYS A 114 -0.66 -1.09 -6.46
C CYS A 114 -0.17 0.36 -6.60
N ASP A 115 0.08 1.02 -5.48
CA ASP A 115 0.60 2.40 -5.42
C ASP A 115 1.89 2.59 -6.24
N VAL A 116 2.80 1.61 -6.25
CA VAL A 116 4.05 1.69 -7.03
C VAL A 116 3.78 1.56 -8.54
N CYS A 117 3.03 0.54 -8.95
CA CYS A 117 2.74 0.33 -10.38
C CYS A 117 1.76 1.37 -10.96
N GLY A 118 0.92 1.96 -10.11
CA GLY A 118 0.02 3.05 -10.47
C GLY A 118 0.68 4.44 -10.42
N GLY A 119 1.97 4.54 -10.07
CA GLY A 119 2.69 5.81 -10.02
C GLY A 119 2.26 6.76 -8.90
N ILE A 120 1.57 6.26 -7.87
CA ILE A 120 1.12 7.05 -6.72
C ILE A 120 2.30 7.35 -5.78
N VAL A 121 3.22 6.41 -5.64
CA VAL A 121 4.51 6.62 -4.96
C VAL A 121 5.60 6.79 -6.01
N GLY A 122 6.07 8.03 -6.14
CA GLY A 122 7.10 8.41 -7.10
C GLY A 122 8.47 7.85 -6.72
N VAL A 123 9.10 7.19 -7.69
CA VAL A 123 10.55 7.23 -7.88
C VAL A 123 10.92 8.72 -7.98
N GLU A 124 11.96 9.18 -7.29
CA GLU A 124 12.39 10.58 -7.41
C GLU A 124 12.65 10.91 -8.89
N ASP A 125 11.78 11.74 -9.49
CA ASP A 125 11.95 12.25 -10.83
C ASP A 125 13.23 13.10 -10.87
N ASN A 126 14.26 12.57 -11.55
CA ASN A 126 15.42 13.35 -11.91
C ASN A 126 15.13 14.08 -13.23
N GLU A 127 14.86 15.39 -13.11
CA GLU A 127 14.90 16.46 -14.13
C GLU A 127 14.19 16.26 -15.49
N ALA A 128 13.13 17.05 -15.74
CA ALA A 128 12.88 17.63 -17.07
C ALA A 128 11.96 18.87 -17.04
N THR A 129 12.58 20.02 -17.28
CA THR A 129 12.11 21.17 -18.08
C THR A 129 10.75 21.81 -17.76
N GLY A 130 10.83 23.00 -17.15
CA GLY A 130 9.74 23.97 -17.24
C GLY A 130 9.58 24.46 -18.68
N GLU A 131 8.38 24.25 -19.23
CA GLU A 131 7.87 25.04 -20.35
C GLU A 131 6.78 25.96 -19.80
N GLU A 132 7.04 27.26 -19.92
CA GLU A 132 6.12 28.34 -19.60
C GLU A 132 4.86 28.23 -20.47
N ARG A 133 3.69 28.21 -19.82
CA ARG A 133 2.41 28.47 -20.50
C ARG A 133 2.34 29.96 -20.82
N VAL A 134 2.34 30.29 -22.12
CA VAL A 134 1.85 31.58 -22.61
C VAL A 134 0.34 31.57 -22.48
N GLU A 135 -0.19 32.41 -21.59
CA GLU A 135 -1.62 32.75 -21.57
C GLU A 135 -1.85 33.95 -22.51
N GLU A 136 -2.38 33.69 -23.71
CA GLU A 136 -3.03 34.73 -24.51
C GLU A 136 -4.39 35.05 -23.87
N GLY A 137 -4.40 36.07 -23.01
CA GLY A 137 -5.62 36.72 -22.54
C GLY A 137 -6.22 37.57 -23.66
N ALA A 138 -7.30 37.08 -24.27
CA ALA A 138 -8.21 37.89 -25.05
C ALA A 138 -9.09 38.71 -24.10
N GLU A 139 -8.82 40.00 -23.96
CA GLU A 139 -9.78 40.97 -23.42
C GLU A 139 -10.22 41.93 -24.52
N ALA A 140 -11.49 41.80 -24.87
CA ALA A 140 -12.23 42.74 -25.68
C ALA A 140 -12.76 43.87 -24.77
N GLU A 141 -12.24 45.08 -24.93
CA GLU A 141 -12.93 46.31 -24.52
C GLU A 141 -12.59 47.47 -25.48
N LYS A 142 -13.47 47.70 -26.45
CA LYS A 142 -14.19 48.95 -26.77
C LYS A 142 -14.67 48.97 -28.22
#